data_AF-A0A0F9C3J2-F1
#
_entry.id   AF-A0A0F9C3J2-F1
#
_cell.length_a   1.000
_cell.length_b   1.000
_cell.length_c   1.000
_cell.angle_alpha   90.00
_cell.angle_beta   90.00
_cell.angle_gamma   90.00
#
_symmetry.space_group_name_H-M   'P 1'
#
loop_
_entity.id
_entity.type
_entity.pdbx_description
1 polymer ?
#
loop_
_entity_poly.entity_id
_entity_poly.type
_entity_poly.pdbx_seq_one_letter_code
_entity_poly.pdbx_strand_id
1 'polypeptide(L)'
;MFPRPITTIKQIEVTSKCNLACKYCPHPKMKRKKEHMVWKTFEKTLDWVRYFMEQGTQREVAITGIGEALMHPGFVEMVKRIRIVIGWSNPITFSTNGILLTDELCIALKPFEPRIFVSLHRPEKAGKAIEVAKKYGLYATHNDAFATDSMNWAGTVDWYVSTHSIPSRRGHNDLLHGLREVGINRECVYGSS
;
A
#
# COMPACT_ATOMS: atom_id res chain seq x y z
N MET A 1 5.61 -27.72 -3.29
CA MET A 1 4.55 -27.82 -2.27
C MET A 1 3.97 -26.44 -2.03
N PHE A 2 2.71 -26.22 -2.38
CA PHE A 2 1.95 -24.98 -2.15
C PHE A 2 0.53 -25.37 -1.71
N PRO A 3 -0.12 -24.58 -0.83
CA PRO A 3 0.34 -23.29 -0.33
C PRO A 3 1.05 -23.34 1.03
N ARG A 4 1.99 -22.41 1.25
CA ARG A 4 2.48 -22.11 2.61
C ARG A 4 1.31 -21.57 3.46
N PRO A 5 1.23 -21.91 4.76
CA PRO A 5 0.18 -21.41 5.62
C PRO A 5 0.25 -19.88 5.77
N ILE A 6 -0.91 -19.23 5.91
CA ILE A 6 -1.01 -17.82 6.27
C ILE A 6 -0.59 -17.67 7.74
N THR A 7 0.35 -16.77 8.01
CA THR A 7 0.92 -16.59 9.36
C THR A 7 0.73 -15.17 9.91
N THR A 8 0.19 -14.22 9.15
CA THR A 8 0.06 -12.83 9.60
C THR A 8 -0.96 -12.08 8.76
N ILE A 9 -1.58 -11.04 9.34
CA ILE A 9 -2.35 -10.03 8.61
C ILE A 9 -1.49 -8.77 8.49
N LYS A 10 -0.82 -8.58 7.35
CA LYS A 10 0.08 -7.43 7.16
C LYS A 10 -0.69 -6.12 6.96
N GLN A 11 -1.73 -6.15 6.12
CA GLN A 11 -2.38 -4.94 5.62
C GLN A 11 -3.91 -5.03 5.77
N ILE A 12 -4.51 -3.94 6.25
CA ILE A 12 -5.96 -3.80 6.45
C ILE A 12 -6.45 -2.56 5.68
N GLU A 13 -7.20 -2.77 4.61
CA GLU A 13 -7.86 -1.69 3.88
C GLU A 13 -9.17 -1.29 4.58
N VAL A 14 -9.13 -0.25 5.40
CA VAL A 14 -10.31 0.24 6.12
C VAL A 14 -11.27 1.03 5.25
N THR A 15 -10.82 1.54 4.10
CA THR A 15 -11.69 2.14 3.10
C THR A 15 -11.07 2.10 1.71
N SER A 16 -11.93 1.93 0.72
CA SER A 16 -11.58 2.04 -0.70
C SER A 16 -11.98 3.37 -1.32
N LYS A 17 -12.45 4.33 -0.52
CA LYS A 17 -12.63 5.71 -0.98
C LYS A 17 -11.28 6.43 -0.98
N CYS A 18 -11.09 7.33 -1.94
CA CYS A 18 -9.93 8.20 -2.01
C CYS A 18 -10.39 9.57 -2.53
N ASN A 19 -9.81 10.64 -2.00
CA ASN A 19 -10.04 12.03 -2.40
C ASN A 19 -9.09 12.48 -3.53
N LEU A 20 -8.30 11.55 -4.08
CA LEU A 20 -7.45 11.76 -5.25
C LEU A 20 -7.82 10.80 -6.38
N ALA A 21 -7.43 11.18 -7.60
CA ALA A 21 -7.54 10.37 -8.80
C ALA A 21 -6.20 10.36 -9.56
N CYS A 22 -5.14 9.89 -8.90
CA CYS A 22 -3.79 9.87 -9.47
C CYS A 22 -3.73 9.02 -10.75
N LYS A 23 -3.06 9.50 -11.79
CA LYS A 23 -2.99 8.82 -13.10
C LYS A 23 -2.33 7.44 -13.06
N TYR A 24 -1.35 7.23 -12.19
CA TYR A 24 -0.68 5.93 -11.97
C TYR A 24 -1.42 4.97 -11.04
N CYS A 25 -2.51 5.42 -10.40
CA CYS A 25 -3.23 4.61 -9.43
C CYS A 25 -4.33 3.82 -10.15
N PRO A 26 -4.53 2.52 -9.85
CA PRO A 26 -5.64 1.77 -10.41
C PRO A 26 -7.00 2.19 -9.84
N HIS A 27 -7.02 2.91 -8.70
CA HIS A 27 -8.24 3.30 -7.97
C HIS A 27 -9.35 3.91 -8.82
N PRO A 28 -9.11 4.87 -9.74
CA PRO A 28 -10.16 5.45 -10.56
C PRO A 28 -10.82 4.43 -11.51
N LYS A 29 -10.08 3.39 -11.91
CA LYS A 29 -10.51 2.36 -12.86
C LYS A 29 -11.06 1.09 -12.20
N MET A 30 -10.98 0.98 -10.86
CA MET A 30 -11.52 -0.19 -10.16
C MET A 30 -13.04 -0.28 -10.30
N LYS A 31 -13.53 -1.47 -10.66
CA LYS A 31 -14.97 -1.75 -10.81
C LYS A 31 -15.68 -2.05 -9.48
N ARG A 32 -14.93 -2.44 -8.45
CA ARG A 32 -15.50 -2.73 -7.12
C ARG A 32 -16.09 -1.47 -6.50
N LYS A 33 -17.14 -1.63 -5.70
CA LYS A 33 -17.74 -0.53 -4.94
C LYS A 33 -16.72 0.14 -4.02
N LYS A 34 -16.74 1.47 -3.99
CA LYS A 34 -15.90 2.29 -3.09
C LYS A 34 -16.65 2.56 -1.80
N GLU A 35 -16.19 2.00 -0.69
CA GLU A 35 -16.89 2.04 0.59
C GLU A 35 -15.96 2.06 1.80
N HIS A 36 -16.55 2.32 2.95
CA HIS A 36 -15.90 2.22 4.24
C HIS A 36 -16.13 0.80 4.77
N MET A 37 -15.10 0.19 5.33
CA MET A 37 -15.23 -1.09 6.02
C MET A 37 -16.22 -0.94 7.17
N VAL A 38 -17.23 -1.79 7.22
CA VAL A 38 -18.15 -1.81 8.36
C VAL A 38 -17.45 -2.33 9.62
N TRP A 39 -17.83 -1.78 10.78
CA TRP A 39 -17.18 -2.09 12.05
C TRP A 39 -17.11 -3.59 12.36
N LYS A 40 -18.20 -4.32 12.11
CA LYS A 40 -18.27 -5.79 12.30
C LYS A 40 -17.20 -6.54 11.50
N THR A 41 -16.85 -6.06 10.30
CA THR A 41 -15.79 -6.68 9.49
C THR A 41 -14.42 -6.38 10.08
N PHE A 42 -14.21 -5.13 10.51
CA PHE A 42 -12.97 -4.74 11.18
C PHE A 42 -12.71 -5.55 12.45
N GLU A 43 -13.74 -5.77 13.28
CA GLU A 43 -13.61 -6.60 14.49
C GLU A 43 -13.20 -8.04 14.17
N LYS A 44 -13.81 -8.66 13.15
CA LYS A 44 -13.40 -9.98 12.67
C LYS A 44 -11.95 -9.99 12.17
N THR A 45 -11.50 -8.93 11.51
CA THR A 45 -10.09 -8.80 11.12
C THR A 45 -9.17 -8.76 12.35
N LEU A 46 -9.57 -8.06 13.41
CA LEU A 46 -8.81 -8.03 14.66
C LEU A 46 -8.75 -9.38 15.37
N ASP A 47 -9.77 -10.23 15.23
CA ASP A 47 -9.71 -11.59 15.77
C ASP A 47 -8.60 -12.42 15.10
N TRP A 48 -8.41 -12.27 13.78
CA TRP A 48 -7.28 -12.88 13.07
C TRP A 48 -5.93 -12.30 13.49
N VAL A 49 -5.85 -10.98 13.66
CA VAL A 49 -4.63 -10.34 14.16
C VAL A 49 -4.28 -10.87 15.54
N ARG A 50 -5.26 -10.99 16.44
CA ARG A 50 -5.08 -11.55 17.79
C ARG A 50 -4.60 -13.00 17.74
N TYR A 51 -5.21 -13.82 16.88
CA TYR A 51 -4.77 -15.19 16.65
C TYR A 51 -3.28 -15.24 16.27
N PHE A 52 -2.83 -14.44 15.29
CA PHE A 52 -1.42 -14.43 14.90
C PHE A 52 -0.47 -13.78 15.90
N MET A 53 -0.98 -12.88 16.76
CA MET A 53 -0.24 -12.38 17.91
C MET A 53 0.03 -13.50 18.92
N GLU A 54 -0.98 -14.33 19.23
CA GLU A 54 -0.84 -15.49 20.12
C GLU A 54 0.11 -16.55 19.56
N GLN A 55 0.14 -16.73 18.24
CA GLN A 55 1.11 -17.58 17.56
C GLN A 55 2.53 -16.97 17.50
N GLY A 56 2.70 -15.70 17.88
CA GLY A 56 3.99 -15.00 17.85
C GLY A 56 4.49 -14.68 16.43
N THR A 57 3.64 -14.78 15.42
CA THR A 57 3.99 -14.56 14.00
C THR A 57 3.59 -13.18 13.48
N GLN A 58 2.66 -12.49 14.15
CA GLN A 58 2.31 -11.11 13.84
C GLN A 58 3.44 -10.16 14.26
N ARG A 59 3.84 -9.25 13.37
CA ARG A 59 4.95 -8.31 13.60
C ARG A 59 4.59 -6.85 13.39
N GLU A 60 3.63 -6.56 12.53
CA GLU A 60 3.17 -5.19 12.25
C GLU A 60 1.71 -5.22 11.80
N VAL A 61 1.02 -4.09 11.86
CA VAL A 61 -0.26 -3.91 11.15
C VAL A 61 -0.21 -2.60 10.37
N ALA A 62 -0.35 -2.70 9.05
CA ALA A 62 -0.45 -1.57 8.15
C ALA A 62 -1.91 -1.26 7.79
N ILE A 63 -2.41 -0.08 8.14
CA ILE A 63 -3.77 0.37 7.81
C ILE A 63 -3.77 1.11 6.47
N THR A 64 -3.40 0.37 5.43
CA THR A 64 -3.21 0.89 4.07
C THR A 64 -4.02 0.05 3.08
N GLY A 65 -4.34 0.61 1.91
CA GLY A 65 -5.09 -0.07 0.85
C GLY A 65 -5.05 0.72 -0.45
N ILE A 66 -5.88 0.31 -1.41
CA ILE A 66 -6.15 1.11 -2.60
C ILE A 66 -7.30 2.07 -2.25
N GLY A 67 -6.95 3.16 -1.59
CA GLY A 67 -7.84 4.16 -0.99
C GLY A 67 -7.03 5.21 -0.21
N GLU A 68 -7.72 6.08 0.54
CA GLU A 68 -7.14 6.98 1.52
C GLU A 68 -7.69 6.64 2.90
N ALA A 69 -6.84 6.06 3.76
CA ALA A 69 -7.27 5.53 5.06
C ALA A 69 -7.92 6.59 5.94
N LEU A 70 -7.42 7.84 5.87
CA LEU A 70 -7.94 8.98 6.64
C LEU A 70 -9.35 9.42 6.23
N MET A 71 -9.90 8.91 5.12
CA MET A 71 -11.31 9.14 4.77
C MET A 71 -12.27 8.31 5.61
N HIS A 72 -11.79 7.31 6.35
CA HIS A 72 -12.66 6.49 7.20
C HIS A 72 -13.05 7.27 8.47
N PRO A 73 -14.33 7.52 8.76
CA PRO A 73 -14.75 8.35 9.90
C PRO A 73 -14.33 7.78 11.26
N GLY A 74 -14.20 6.45 11.36
CA GLY A 74 -13.73 5.76 12.56
C GLY A 74 -12.22 5.51 12.62
N PHE A 75 -11.39 6.15 11.78
CA PHE A 75 -9.98 5.81 11.63
C PHE A 75 -9.19 5.83 12.96
N VAL A 76 -9.36 6.87 13.78
CA VAL A 76 -8.66 6.99 15.08
C VAL A 76 -9.04 5.84 16.03
N GLU A 77 -10.32 5.51 16.13
CA GLU A 77 -10.76 4.39 16.97
C GLU A 77 -10.22 3.06 16.42
N MET A 78 -10.14 2.88 15.10
CA MET A 78 -9.51 1.69 14.51
C MET A 78 -8.04 1.56 14.90
N VAL A 79 -7.26 2.65 14.83
CA VAL A 79 -5.85 2.68 15.27
C VAL A 79 -5.73 2.29 16.75
N LYS A 80 -6.58 2.86 17.61
CA LYS A 80 -6.63 2.52 19.03
C LYS A 80 -6.91 1.03 19.26
N ARG A 81 -7.92 0.46 18.58
CA ARG A 81 -8.28 -0.96 18.71
C ARG A 81 -7.15 -1.87 18.24
N ILE A 82 -6.45 -1.50 17.16
CA ILE A 82 -5.25 -2.23 16.72
C ILE A 82 -4.17 -2.18 17.79
N ARG A 83 -3.87 -1.01 18.36
CA ARG A 83 -2.85 -0.86 19.41
C ARG A 83 -3.12 -1.75 20.61
N ILE A 84 -4.38 -1.82 21.05
CA ILE A 84 -4.81 -2.69 22.15
C ILE A 84 -4.51 -4.16 21.82
N VAL A 85 -4.71 -4.60 20.58
CA VAL A 85 -4.52 -6.00 20.16
C VAL A 85 -3.03 -6.35 19.99
N ILE A 86 -2.25 -5.49 19.34
CA ILE A 86 -0.85 -5.83 18.97
C ILE A 86 0.18 -5.42 20.02
N GLY A 87 -0.22 -4.65 21.04
CA GLY A 87 0.66 -4.12 22.07
C GLY A 87 1.62 -3.05 21.53
N TRP A 88 2.58 -2.64 22.36
CA TRP A 88 3.54 -1.56 22.04
C TRP A 88 4.80 -2.04 21.34
N SER A 89 5.14 -3.32 21.45
CA SER A 89 6.33 -3.91 20.82
C SER A 89 6.21 -4.04 19.30
N ASN A 90 5.01 -3.96 18.75
CA ASN A 90 4.75 -4.10 17.31
C ASN A 90 4.30 -2.75 16.72
N PRO A 91 4.84 -2.33 15.56
CA PRO A 91 4.43 -1.08 14.92
C PRO A 91 3.03 -1.16 14.31
N ILE A 92 2.32 -0.03 14.42
CA ILE A 92 1.20 0.32 13.55
C ILE A 92 1.73 1.26 12.48
N THR A 93 1.43 1.01 11.22
CA THR A 93 1.80 1.89 10.12
C THR A 93 0.57 2.28 9.31
N PHE A 94 0.59 3.43 8.67
CA PHE A 94 -0.36 3.73 7.60
C PHE A 94 0.26 4.70 6.59
N SER A 95 -0.23 4.62 5.36
CA SER A 95 0.11 5.54 4.29
C SER A 95 -1.02 6.53 4.07
N THR A 96 -0.68 7.79 3.84
CA THR A 96 -1.66 8.85 3.50
C THR A 96 -1.12 9.75 2.40
N ASN A 97 -2.01 10.29 1.57
CA ASN A 97 -1.69 11.36 0.64
C ASN A 97 -1.49 12.73 1.33
N GLY A 98 -1.76 12.80 2.64
CA GLY A 98 -1.48 13.96 3.49
C GLY A 98 -2.53 15.06 3.47
N ILE A 99 -3.52 15.03 2.56
CA ILE A 99 -4.53 16.12 2.46
C ILE A 99 -5.38 16.23 3.73
N LEU A 100 -5.66 15.10 4.37
CA LEU A 100 -6.49 15.03 5.59
C LEU A 100 -5.68 14.97 6.88
N LEU A 101 -4.35 15.06 6.79
CA LEU A 101 -3.48 14.98 7.95
C LEU A 101 -3.32 16.36 8.59
N THR A 102 -4.11 16.63 9.63
CA THR A 102 -4.10 17.90 10.37
C THR A 102 -3.44 17.75 11.74
N ASP A 103 -3.16 18.89 12.40
CA ASP A 103 -2.68 18.91 13.79
C ASP A 103 -3.65 18.18 14.73
N GLU A 104 -4.95 18.41 14.62
CA GLU A 104 -5.97 17.79 15.47
C GLU A 104 -5.97 16.26 15.32
N LEU A 105 -5.83 15.78 14.07
CA LEU A 105 -5.75 14.35 13.81
C LEU A 105 -4.46 13.75 14.37
N CYS A 106 -3.31 14.42 14.21
CA CYS A 106 -2.05 13.97 14.79
C CYS A 106 -2.10 13.95 16.32
N ILE A 107 -2.73 14.94 16.97
CA ILE A 107 -2.98 14.93 18.41
C ILE A 107 -3.80 13.71 18.82
N ALA A 108 -4.87 13.39 18.08
CA ALA A 108 -5.72 12.24 18.37
C ALA A 108 -5.02 10.90 18.15
N LEU A 109 -4.08 10.83 17.20
CA LEU A 109 -3.32 9.61 16.89
C LEU A 109 -2.09 9.40 17.78
N LYS A 110 -1.50 10.49 18.29
CA LYS A 110 -0.26 10.47 19.08
C LYS A 110 -0.26 9.44 20.22
N PRO A 111 -1.34 9.30 21.02
CA PRO A 111 -1.40 8.30 22.09
C PRO A 111 -1.28 6.85 21.64
N PHE A 112 -1.33 6.54 20.34
CA PHE A 112 -1.21 5.18 19.82
C PHE A 112 0.07 4.96 19.02
N GLU A 113 0.91 6.00 18.89
CA GLU A 113 2.20 6.00 18.21
C GLU A 113 2.21 5.28 16.84
N PRO A 114 1.27 5.57 15.91
CA PRO A 114 1.38 5.04 14.56
C PRO A 114 2.52 5.72 13.80
N ARG A 115 3.17 4.96 12.93
CA ARG A 115 4.19 5.44 12.00
C ARG A 115 3.56 5.85 10.68
N ILE A 116 3.68 7.12 10.32
CA ILE A 116 3.01 7.72 9.17
C ILE A 116 3.94 7.76 7.97
N PHE A 117 3.49 7.15 6.86
CA PHE A 117 4.12 7.23 5.56
C PHE A 117 3.35 8.24 4.70
N VAL A 118 4.00 9.30 4.23
CA VAL A 118 3.32 10.34 3.42
C VAL A 118 3.65 10.17 1.94
N SER A 119 2.65 9.88 1.12
CA SER A 119 2.86 9.71 -0.32
C SER A 119 2.98 11.06 -1.03
N LEU A 120 4.00 11.22 -1.89
CA LEU A 120 4.28 12.46 -2.62
C LEU A 120 3.38 12.67 -3.86
N HIS A 121 2.16 12.16 -3.82
CA HIS A 121 1.21 12.20 -4.93
C HIS A 121 0.83 13.64 -5.34
N ARG A 122 0.81 14.55 -4.36
CA ARG A 122 0.62 15.99 -4.50
C ARG A 122 1.66 16.68 -3.60
N PRO A 123 2.89 16.88 -4.07
CA PRO A 123 4.00 17.33 -3.22
C PRO A 123 3.69 18.64 -2.50
N GLU A 124 2.90 19.54 -3.11
CA GLU A 124 2.46 20.80 -2.53
C GLU A 124 1.53 20.65 -1.31
N LYS A 125 0.89 19.48 -1.14
CA LYS A 125 0.09 19.12 0.03
C LYS A 125 0.85 18.18 0.97
N ALA A 126 1.55 17.19 0.40
CA ALA A 126 2.32 16.20 1.13
C ALA A 126 3.43 16.87 1.97
N GLY A 127 4.12 17.88 1.45
CA GLY A 127 5.15 18.60 2.20
C GLY A 127 4.63 19.21 3.51
N LYS A 128 3.45 19.82 3.48
CA LYS A 128 2.81 20.37 4.69
C LYS A 128 2.45 19.26 5.68
N ALA A 129 1.88 18.16 5.19
CA ALA A 129 1.52 17.01 6.01
C ALA A 129 2.74 16.35 6.69
N ILE A 130 3.88 16.30 6.00
CA ILE A 130 5.14 15.79 6.57
C ILE A 130 5.57 16.64 7.77
N GLU A 131 5.54 17.97 7.65
CA GLU A 131 5.91 18.85 8.77
C GLU A 131 4.94 18.72 9.95
N VAL A 132 3.64 18.57 9.69
CA VAL A 132 2.66 18.25 10.74
C VAL A 132 3.02 16.92 11.42
N ALA A 133 3.25 15.84 10.66
CA ALA A 133 3.61 14.54 11.23
C ALA A 133 4.93 14.58 12.04
N LYS A 134 5.94 15.32 11.56
CA LYS A 134 7.21 15.52 12.27
C LYS A 134 7.02 16.24 13.60
N LYS A 135 6.22 17.32 13.62
CA LYS A 135 5.89 18.09 14.83
C LYS A 135 5.38 17.20 15.97
N TYR A 136 4.62 16.15 15.66
CA TYR A 136 4.10 15.20 16.65
C TYR A 136 4.93 13.94 16.86
N GLY A 137 6.05 13.78 16.15
CA GLY A 137 6.92 12.60 16.24
C GLY A 137 6.32 11.35 15.58
N LEU A 138 5.36 11.51 14.66
CA LEU A 138 4.66 10.41 14.01
C LEU A 138 5.16 10.13 12.59
N TYR A 139 5.95 11.03 12.02
CA TYR A 139 6.51 10.87 10.68
C TYR A 139 7.52 9.73 10.63
N ALA A 140 7.29 8.77 9.73
CA ALA A 140 8.23 7.68 9.47
C ALA A 140 9.08 7.97 8.24
N THR A 141 8.44 8.14 7.08
CA THR A 141 9.09 8.49 5.81
C THR A 141 8.04 8.94 4.78
N HIS A 142 8.46 9.21 3.56
CA HIS A 142 7.59 9.48 2.43
C HIS A 142 7.66 8.35 1.39
N ASN A 143 6.69 8.31 0.48
CA ASN A 143 6.64 7.35 -0.62
C ASN A 143 6.62 8.08 -1.97
N ASP A 144 7.58 7.74 -2.81
CA ASP A 144 7.80 8.22 -4.18
C ASP A 144 7.81 7.07 -5.21
N ALA A 145 7.43 5.85 -4.80
CA ALA A 145 7.51 4.62 -5.60
C ALA A 145 6.74 4.72 -6.92
N PHE A 146 5.72 5.57 -7.02
CA PHE A 146 5.02 5.80 -8.29
C PHE A 146 5.90 6.42 -9.39
N ALA A 147 7.05 6.99 -9.02
CA ALA A 147 8.04 7.58 -9.93
C ALA A 147 9.35 6.78 -9.96
N THR A 148 9.81 6.27 -8.81
CA THR A 148 11.09 5.56 -8.67
C THR A 148 10.97 4.06 -8.98
N ASP A 149 9.91 3.42 -8.48
CA ASP A 149 9.58 1.99 -8.63
C ASP A 149 8.20 1.81 -9.28
N SER A 150 8.05 2.43 -10.44
CA SER A 150 6.78 2.56 -11.12
C SER A 150 6.34 1.26 -11.81
N MET A 151 5.04 0.97 -11.72
CA MET A 151 4.40 -0.20 -12.32
C MET A 151 3.05 0.15 -12.95
N ASN A 152 2.61 -0.63 -13.94
CA ASN A 152 1.36 -0.39 -14.66
C ASN A 152 0.14 -1.15 -14.09
N TRP A 153 0.27 -1.72 -12.88
CA TRP A 153 -0.80 -2.44 -12.19
C TRP A 153 -1.49 -3.50 -13.06
N ALA A 154 -0.70 -4.44 -13.61
CA ALA A 154 -1.16 -5.47 -14.53
C ALA A 154 -1.91 -4.91 -15.76
N GLY A 155 -1.40 -3.81 -16.31
CA GLY A 155 -1.98 -3.13 -17.48
C GLY A 155 -3.25 -2.33 -17.20
N THR A 156 -3.65 -2.15 -15.94
CA THR A 156 -4.85 -1.38 -15.62
C THR A 156 -4.61 0.12 -15.76
N VAL A 157 -3.37 0.62 -15.66
CA VAL A 157 -3.02 2.03 -15.85
C VAL A 157 -2.04 2.20 -17.00
N ASP A 158 -2.17 3.31 -17.71
CA ASP A 158 -1.20 3.74 -18.72
C ASP A 158 -0.22 4.69 -18.02
N TRP A 159 0.90 4.14 -17.57
CA TRP A 159 1.91 4.83 -16.77
C TRP A 159 3.31 4.30 -17.09
N TYR A 160 4.33 5.12 -16.84
CA TYR A 160 5.73 4.71 -16.93
C TYR A 160 6.00 3.50 -16.03
N VAL A 161 6.85 2.58 -16.50
CA VAL A 161 7.22 1.35 -15.78
C VAL A 161 8.73 1.26 -15.69
N SER A 162 9.27 1.50 -14.49
CA SER A 162 10.67 1.29 -14.15
C SER A 162 10.91 -0.05 -13.44
N THR A 163 9.89 -0.61 -12.80
CA THR A 163 10.01 -1.91 -12.12
C THR A 163 9.71 -3.04 -13.09
N HIS A 164 10.76 -3.70 -13.57
CA HIS A 164 10.60 -4.97 -14.28
C HIS A 164 10.50 -6.07 -13.23
N SER A 165 9.28 -6.56 -12.98
CA SER A 165 9.12 -7.82 -12.25
C SER A 165 9.96 -8.87 -12.98
N ILE A 166 10.98 -9.42 -12.31
CA ILE A 166 11.66 -10.63 -12.81
C ILE A 166 10.52 -11.60 -13.13
N PRO A 167 10.37 -12.07 -14.38
CA PRO A 167 9.34 -13.04 -14.68
C PRO A 167 9.54 -14.18 -13.70
N SER A 168 8.52 -14.49 -12.89
CA SER A 168 8.56 -15.73 -12.13
C SER A 168 8.93 -16.82 -13.14
N ARG A 169 9.98 -17.60 -12.89
CA ARG A 169 10.36 -18.73 -13.76
C ARG A 169 9.18 -19.71 -13.81
N ARG A 170 8.21 -19.44 -14.66
CA ARG A 170 7.01 -20.21 -15.00
C ARG A 170 6.18 -19.36 -15.95
N GLY A 171 6.38 -19.64 -17.22
CA GLY A 171 5.76 -18.96 -18.35
C GLY A 171 6.51 -19.29 -19.63
N HIS A 172 6.90 -20.56 -19.80
CA HIS A 172 7.39 -21.06 -21.08
C HIS A 172 6.14 -21.18 -21.99
N ASN A 173 5.73 -20.08 -22.64
CA ASN A 173 5.02 -20.10 -23.93
C ASN A 173 4.61 -18.74 -24.53
N ASP A 174 4.71 -17.60 -23.85
CA ASP A 174 4.22 -16.33 -24.43
C ASP A 174 5.32 -15.43 -25.02
N LEU A 175 6.33 -16.03 -25.64
CA LEU A 175 7.42 -15.33 -26.36
C LEU A 175 7.21 -15.29 -27.89
N LEU A 176 5.97 -15.44 -28.38
CA LEU A 176 5.71 -15.46 -29.83
C LEU A 176 4.85 -14.32 -30.40
N HIS A 177 4.46 -13.33 -29.59
CA HIS A 177 3.64 -12.20 -30.10
C HIS A 177 4.32 -10.82 -30.06
N GLY A 178 5.53 -10.67 -29.52
CA GLY A 178 6.20 -9.36 -29.39
C GLY A 178 7.33 -9.05 -30.39
N LEU A 179 7.70 -9.98 -31.29
CA LEU A 179 8.88 -9.82 -32.16
C LEU A 179 8.53 -9.62 -33.65
N ARG A 180 7.41 -8.98 -33.96
CA ARG A 180 7.04 -8.60 -35.34
C ARG A 180 6.97 -7.10 -35.61
N GLU A 181 7.17 -6.23 -34.61
CA GLU A 181 7.09 -4.76 -34.79
C GLU A 181 8.44 -4.03 -34.84
N VAL A 182 9.57 -4.74 -34.74
CA VAL A 182 10.89 -4.14 -34.95
C VAL A 182 11.56 -4.91 -36.07
N GLY A 183 11.51 -4.37 -37.28
CA GLY A 183 12.07 -4.95 -38.51
C GLY A 183 13.60 -5.07 -38.46
N ILE A 184 14.10 -5.99 -37.64
CA ILE A 184 15.51 -6.34 -37.54
C ILE A 184 15.68 -7.72 -38.18
N ASN A 185 16.46 -7.75 -39.26
CA ASN A 185 16.76 -8.95 -40.02
C ASN A 185 17.45 -10.00 -39.14
N ARG A 186 17.04 -11.26 -39.34
CA ARG A 186 17.64 -12.46 -38.74
C ARG A 186 19.01 -12.73 -39.38
N GLU A 187 20.06 -12.07 -38.93
CA GLU A 187 21.43 -12.51 -39.20
C GLU A 187 22.41 -11.68 -38.36
N CYS A 188 22.62 -12.13 -37.13
CA CYS A 188 23.80 -11.91 -36.29
C CYS A 188 23.39 -12.30 -34.88
N VAL A 189 23.75 -13.51 -34.46
CA VAL A 189 24.36 -13.88 -33.16
C VAL A 189 24.32 -15.41 -33.11
N TYR A 190 25.02 -16.08 -34.03
CA TYR A 190 25.56 -17.43 -33.82
C TYR A 190 26.78 -17.63 -34.73
N GLY A 191 27.90 -17.94 -34.09
CA GLY A 191 29.20 -18.31 -34.68
C GLY A 191 30.30 -17.33 -34.26
N SER A 192 31.48 -17.72 -33.79
CA SER A 192 32.08 -19.01 -33.42
C SER A 192 33.54 -18.72 -33.04
N SER A 193 34.06 -19.41 -32.03
CA SER A 193 35.48 -19.43 -31.55
C SER A 193 35.89 -18.29 -30.62
#